data_AF-A0A9P3N8I2-F1
#
_entry.id   AF-A0A9P3N8I2-F1
#
_cell.length_a   1.000
_cell.length_b   1.000
_cell.length_c   1.000
_cell.angle_alpha   90.00
_cell.angle_beta   90.00
_cell.angle_gamma   90.00
#
_symmetry.space_group_name_H-M   'P 1'
#
loop_
_entity.id
_entity.type
_entity.pdbx_description
1 polymer ?
#
loop_
_entity_poly.entity_id
_entity_poly.type
_entity_poly.pdbx_seq_one_letter_code
_entity_poly.pdbx_strand_id
1 'polypeptide(L)'
;MAAEGPSMAAEPAAEGAAGGTATGTEEAGVIFVLEKASLEVAKVGKTYVLLNCDDHANFLRKHGKDPALFRPDICHQALLAILDSPVNKAGRLKALYVATNRNTLIQVNPHIRIPRTFRRFCGLMVQLLQKLSIRATNGPDKLLKVIKHPVTKYLPPGCRRIGLEYSAQKVVHLRQFLKTTKLETLVFVVGAMASGDITSDYVDEMIAVSEYPLSAATCLSRLCTTLELKWGIL
;
A
#
# COMPACT_ATOMS: atom_id res chain seq x y z
N MET A 1 64.28 -4.25 -27.49
CA MET A 1 63.11 -4.62 -28.31
C MET A 1 62.34 -5.65 -27.50
N ALA A 2 61.16 -5.25 -26.99
CA ALA A 2 60.11 -6.05 -26.30
C ALA A 2 60.55 -6.95 -25.11
N ALA A 3 60.12 -6.72 -23.85
CA ALA A 3 58.76 -6.96 -23.29
C ALA A 3 58.43 -8.48 -23.33
N GLU A 4 58.04 -9.20 -22.27
CA GLU A 4 57.24 -8.89 -21.08
C GLU A 4 57.59 -9.85 -19.91
N GLY A 5 57.36 -9.38 -18.68
CA GLY A 5 57.54 -10.12 -17.43
C GLY A 5 56.36 -11.04 -17.05
N PRO A 6 56.47 -11.75 -15.91
CA PRO A 6 55.60 -12.87 -15.56
C PRO A 6 54.31 -12.45 -14.87
N SER A 7 53.23 -13.16 -15.22
CA SER A 7 51.91 -13.10 -14.58
C SER A 7 51.95 -13.71 -13.18
N MET A 8 51.80 -12.87 -12.16
CA MET A 8 51.45 -13.26 -10.79
C MET A 8 49.97 -12.93 -10.56
N ALA A 9 49.19 -13.96 -10.26
CA ALA A 9 47.80 -13.84 -9.85
C ALA A 9 47.70 -13.14 -8.49
N ALA A 10 47.01 -12.00 -8.46
CA ALA A 10 46.63 -11.28 -7.24
C ALA A 10 45.17 -11.62 -6.90
N GLU A 11 44.94 -12.09 -5.67
CA GLU A 11 43.63 -12.14 -5.04
C GLU A 11 43.01 -10.73 -4.97
N PRO A 12 41.70 -10.54 -5.21
CA PRO A 12 41.06 -9.29 -4.86
C PRO A 12 40.60 -9.32 -3.41
N ALA A 13 41.10 -8.31 -2.70
CA ALA A 13 40.79 -7.94 -1.34
C ALA A 13 39.30 -7.72 -1.10
N ALA A 14 38.89 -7.99 0.15
CA ALA A 14 37.64 -7.57 0.72
C ALA A 14 37.54 -6.03 0.74
N GLU A 15 36.71 -5.46 -0.11
CA GLU A 15 36.28 -4.07 0.02
C GLU A 15 35.08 -4.00 0.98
N GLY A 16 35.37 -3.52 2.19
CA GLY A 16 34.37 -2.92 3.04
C GLY A 16 33.87 -1.62 2.41
N ALA A 17 32.56 -1.48 2.25
CA ALA A 17 31.93 -0.23 1.88
C ALA A 17 30.85 0.11 2.92
N ALA A 18 31.24 1.03 3.80
CA ALA A 18 30.43 2.06 4.42
C ALA A 18 29.12 1.63 5.09
N GLY A 19 29.22 1.38 6.40
CA GLY A 19 28.11 1.62 7.33
C GLY A 19 27.68 3.08 7.24
N GLY A 20 26.54 3.31 6.61
CA GLY A 20 25.78 4.55 6.76
C GLY A 20 25.05 4.52 8.10
N THR A 21 25.64 5.08 9.13
CA THR A 21 24.96 5.42 10.38
C THR A 21 23.92 6.50 10.09
N ALA A 22 22.68 6.09 9.82
CA ALA A 22 21.54 7.00 9.77
C ALA A 22 21.14 7.36 11.21
N THR A 23 21.91 8.22 11.87
CA THR A 23 21.45 8.98 13.03
C THR A 23 20.66 10.18 12.53
N GLY A 24 19.48 9.94 11.98
CA GLY A 24 18.42 10.92 11.90
C GLY A 24 17.41 10.55 12.98
N THR A 25 17.00 11.50 13.81
CA THR A 25 15.76 11.33 14.60
C THR A 25 14.67 10.87 13.64
N GLU A 26 14.22 9.61 13.75
CA GLU A 26 13.22 9.08 12.82
C GLU A 26 11.94 9.90 12.98
N GLU A 27 11.74 10.79 12.01
CA GLU A 27 10.59 11.66 11.97
C GLU A 27 9.32 10.82 11.96
N ALA A 28 8.43 11.11 12.91
CA ALA A 28 7.20 10.36 13.08
C ALA A 28 6.41 10.28 11.76
N GLY A 29 5.87 9.09 11.48
CA GLY A 29 5.25 8.79 10.20
C GLY A 29 4.07 7.84 10.29
N VAL A 30 3.44 7.62 9.14
CA VAL A 30 2.30 6.70 8.99
C VAL A 30 2.59 5.66 7.93
N ILE A 31 2.12 4.44 8.19
CA ILE A 31 2.06 3.34 7.25
C ILE A 31 0.59 2.98 7.05
N PHE A 32 0.19 2.81 5.80
CA PHE A 32 -1.14 2.30 5.47
C PHE A 32 -1.07 0.91 4.87
N VAL A 33 -1.98 0.04 5.31
CA VAL A 33 -2.21 -1.27 4.72
C VAL A 33 -3.66 -1.34 4.27
N LEU A 34 -3.87 -1.40 2.96
CA LEU A 34 -5.18 -1.65 2.37
C LEU A 34 -5.41 -3.17 2.32
N GLU A 35 -6.36 -3.66 3.10
CA GLU A 35 -6.68 -5.08 3.21
C GLU A 35 -7.84 -5.48 2.28
N LYS A 36 -7.83 -6.74 1.84
CA LYS A 36 -8.88 -7.34 0.99
C LYS A 36 -9.21 -6.51 -0.27
N ALA A 37 -8.19 -5.96 -0.92
CA ALA A 37 -8.37 -5.24 -2.17
C ALA A 37 -8.81 -6.19 -3.31
N SER A 38 -9.88 -5.83 -4.00
CA SER A 38 -10.36 -6.59 -5.17
C SER A 38 -9.54 -6.29 -6.42
N LEU A 39 -8.31 -6.80 -6.49
CA LEU A 39 -7.45 -6.71 -7.67
C LEU A 39 -7.20 -8.11 -8.23
N GLU A 40 -7.96 -8.49 -9.25
CA GLU A 40 -7.82 -9.77 -9.94
C GLU A 40 -7.75 -9.57 -11.46
N VAL A 41 -6.79 -10.22 -12.10
CA VAL A 41 -6.65 -10.24 -13.56
C VAL A 41 -7.21 -11.54 -14.10
N ALA A 42 -8.03 -11.43 -15.14
CA ALA A 42 -8.50 -12.58 -15.91
C ALA A 42 -8.36 -12.32 -17.41
N LYS A 43 -8.31 -13.42 -18.18
CA LYS A 43 -8.34 -13.36 -19.63
C LYS A 43 -9.80 -13.40 -20.09
N VAL A 44 -10.31 -12.26 -20.56
CA VAL A 44 -11.66 -12.14 -21.12
C VAL A 44 -11.53 -12.07 -22.64
N GLY A 45 -11.91 -13.14 -23.32
CA GLY A 45 -11.67 -13.29 -24.76
C GLY A 45 -10.17 -13.36 -25.09
N LYS A 46 -9.65 -12.35 -25.81
CA LYS A 46 -8.24 -12.29 -26.24
C LYS A 46 -7.35 -11.39 -25.38
N THR A 47 -7.92 -10.62 -24.46
CA THR A 47 -7.18 -9.62 -23.67
C THR A 47 -7.17 -9.95 -22.18
N TYR A 48 -6.10 -9.55 -21.50
CA TYR A 48 -6.03 -9.56 -20.04
C TYR A 48 -6.59 -8.26 -19.50
N VAL A 49 -7.53 -8.38 -18.57
CA VAL A 49 -8.26 -7.26 -17.99
C VAL A 49 -8.33 -7.41 -16.48
N LEU A 50 -8.40 -6.28 -15.78
CA LEU A 50 -8.71 -6.26 -14.36
C LEU A 50 -10.22 -6.45 -14.20
N LEU A 51 -10.63 -7.47 -13.45
CA LEU A 51 -12.04 -7.79 -13.23
C LEU A 51 -12.72 -6.66 -12.46
N ASN A 52 -13.92 -6.28 -12.93
CA ASN A 52 -14.79 -5.28 -12.31
C ASN A 52 -16.25 -5.73 -12.41
N CYS A 53 -17.11 -5.12 -11.61
CA CYS A 53 -18.53 -5.37 -11.61
C CYS A 53 -19.22 -4.92 -12.92
N ASP A 54 -18.79 -3.81 -13.52
CA ASP A 54 -19.53 -3.19 -14.62
C ASP A 54 -19.26 -3.84 -15.98
N ASP A 55 -17.98 -3.96 -16.38
CA ASP A 55 -17.63 -4.47 -17.70
C ASP A 55 -17.63 -6.02 -17.76
N HIS A 56 -17.43 -6.68 -16.61
CA HIS A 56 -17.19 -8.12 -16.55
C HIS A 56 -18.24 -8.92 -15.77
N ALA A 57 -19.40 -8.34 -15.43
CA ALA A 57 -20.48 -9.02 -14.69
C ALA A 57 -20.84 -10.40 -15.27
N ASN A 58 -21.06 -10.48 -16.59
CA ASN A 58 -21.43 -11.72 -17.27
C ASN A 58 -20.33 -12.78 -17.20
N PHE A 59 -19.06 -12.36 -17.31
CA PHE A 59 -17.92 -13.26 -17.19
C PHE A 59 -17.81 -13.80 -15.76
N LEU A 60 -17.99 -12.95 -14.75
CA LEU A 60 -17.95 -13.32 -13.34
C LEU A 60 -19.05 -14.33 -12.97
N ARG A 61 -20.30 -14.07 -13.38
CA ARG A 61 -21.43 -14.97 -13.16
C ARG A 61 -21.21 -16.35 -13.78
N LYS A 62 -20.66 -16.41 -15.00
CA LYS A 62 -20.31 -17.68 -15.67
C LYS A 62 -19.27 -18.50 -14.90
N HIS A 63 -18.41 -17.85 -14.13
CA HIS A 63 -17.39 -18.50 -13.31
C HIS A 63 -17.81 -18.67 -11.84
N GLY A 64 -19.11 -18.52 -11.53
CA GLY A 64 -19.64 -18.70 -10.17
C GLY A 64 -19.17 -17.65 -9.17
N LYS A 65 -18.77 -16.46 -9.66
CA LYS A 65 -18.29 -15.36 -8.84
C LYS A 65 -19.34 -14.26 -8.75
N ASP A 66 -19.50 -13.69 -7.57
CA ASP A 66 -20.40 -12.57 -7.36
C ASP A 66 -19.78 -11.26 -7.90
N PRO A 67 -20.37 -10.62 -8.93
CA PRO A 67 -19.88 -9.35 -9.45
C PRO A 67 -19.78 -8.23 -8.41
N ALA A 68 -20.62 -8.24 -7.37
CA ALA A 68 -20.65 -7.18 -6.37
C ALA A 68 -19.34 -7.06 -5.58
N LEU A 69 -18.58 -8.16 -5.47
CA LEU A 69 -17.30 -8.19 -4.77
C LEU A 69 -16.13 -7.66 -5.63
N PHE A 70 -16.31 -7.55 -6.95
CA PHE A 70 -15.26 -7.12 -7.88
C PHE A 70 -15.23 -5.60 -8.04
N ARG A 71 -14.78 -4.91 -6.99
CA ARG A 71 -14.74 -3.44 -6.90
C ARG A 71 -13.31 -2.89 -6.79
N PRO A 72 -12.49 -2.99 -7.86
CA PRO A 72 -11.14 -2.42 -7.89
C PRO A 72 -11.13 -0.88 -7.80
N ASP A 73 -12.26 -0.22 -8.05
CA ASP A 73 -12.46 1.23 -7.92
C ASP A 73 -12.29 1.71 -6.47
N ILE A 74 -12.65 0.90 -5.48
CA ILE A 74 -12.47 1.23 -4.06
C ILE A 74 -10.98 1.36 -3.73
N CYS A 75 -10.16 0.41 -4.17
CA CYS A 75 -8.71 0.48 -4.02
C CYS A 75 -8.13 1.67 -4.79
N HIS A 76 -8.63 1.94 -6.00
CA HIS A 76 -8.19 3.09 -6.80
C HIS A 76 -8.41 4.42 -6.07
N GLN A 77 -9.63 4.64 -5.56
CA GLN A 77 -9.98 5.85 -4.81
C GLN A 77 -9.20 5.97 -3.50
N ALA A 78 -9.02 4.85 -2.78
CA ALA A 78 -8.22 4.80 -1.55
C ALA A 78 -6.75 5.19 -1.80
N LEU A 79 -6.14 4.67 -2.86
CA LEU A 79 -4.77 5.02 -3.26
C LEU A 79 -4.65 6.51 -3.62
N LEU A 80 -5.61 7.05 -4.36
CA LEU A 80 -5.64 8.49 -4.66
C LEU A 80 -5.76 9.33 -3.38
N ALA A 81 -6.68 8.97 -2.46
CA ALA A 81 -6.87 9.68 -1.20
C ALA A 81 -5.60 9.73 -0.34
N ILE A 82 -4.84 8.63 -0.28
CA ILE A 82 -3.58 8.57 0.47
C ILE A 82 -2.48 9.34 -0.26
N LEU A 83 -2.24 9.06 -1.55
CA LEU A 83 -1.09 9.60 -2.27
C LEU A 83 -1.21 11.10 -2.59
N ASP A 84 -2.43 11.63 -2.68
CA ASP A 84 -2.65 13.06 -2.90
C ASP A 84 -2.61 13.89 -1.62
N SER A 85 -2.67 13.24 -0.46
CA SER A 85 -2.71 13.91 0.83
C SER A 85 -1.44 14.75 1.08
N PRO A 86 -1.57 15.92 1.72
CA PRO A 86 -0.43 16.65 2.26
C PRO A 86 0.50 15.80 3.11
N VAL A 87 -0.02 14.80 3.84
CA VAL A 87 0.78 13.81 4.58
C VAL A 87 1.82 13.11 3.69
N ASN A 88 1.41 12.64 2.51
CA ASN A 88 2.32 12.01 1.57
C ASN A 88 3.34 13.01 1.03
N LYS A 89 2.88 14.20 0.63
CA LYS A 89 3.74 15.26 0.07
C LYS A 89 4.78 15.78 1.05
N ALA A 90 4.46 15.76 2.34
CA ALA A 90 5.36 16.12 3.44
C ALA A 90 6.35 15.00 3.82
N GLY A 91 6.36 13.85 3.12
CA GLY A 91 7.27 12.74 3.40
C GLY A 91 6.96 11.95 4.67
N ARG A 92 5.75 12.12 5.22
CA ARG A 92 5.30 11.44 6.46
C ARG A 92 4.69 10.07 6.17
N LEU A 93 4.29 9.80 4.93
CA LEU A 93 3.92 8.45 4.48
C LEU A 93 5.17 7.60 4.29
N LYS A 94 5.46 6.71 5.25
CA LYS A 94 6.66 5.87 5.23
C LYS A 94 6.50 4.67 4.29
N ALA A 95 5.33 4.05 4.31
CA ALA A 95 5.03 2.92 3.44
C ALA A 95 3.52 2.79 3.17
N LEU A 96 3.21 2.24 2.00
CA LEU A 96 1.85 1.92 1.59
C LEU A 96 1.83 0.51 1.01
N TYR A 97 0.95 -0.33 1.57
CA TYR A 97 0.78 -1.71 1.16
C TYR A 97 -0.66 -1.97 0.73
N VAL A 98 -0.83 -2.82 -0.26
CA VAL A 98 -2.14 -3.30 -0.71
C VAL A 98 -2.11 -4.82 -0.72
N ALA A 99 -2.88 -5.43 0.18
CA ALA A 99 -3.12 -6.86 0.22
C ALA A 99 -4.41 -7.17 -0.56
N THR A 100 -4.31 -8.04 -1.56
CA THR A 100 -5.45 -8.42 -2.40
C THR A 100 -6.21 -9.62 -1.83
N ASN A 101 -7.45 -9.81 -2.29
CA ASN A 101 -8.26 -11.00 -1.97
C ASN A 101 -7.60 -12.33 -2.40
N ARG A 102 -6.60 -12.28 -3.28
CA ARG A 102 -5.82 -13.44 -3.74
C ARG A 102 -4.48 -13.58 -3.01
N ASN A 103 -4.36 -13.05 -1.80
CA ASN A 103 -3.15 -13.17 -0.98
C ASN A 103 -1.88 -12.68 -1.70
N THR A 104 -2.02 -11.60 -2.48
CA THR A 104 -0.90 -10.91 -3.12
C THR A 104 -0.67 -9.60 -2.38
N LEU A 105 0.56 -9.37 -1.94
CA LEU A 105 0.96 -8.14 -1.29
C LEU A 105 1.68 -7.23 -2.28
N ILE A 106 1.19 -6.01 -2.43
CA ILE A 106 1.76 -4.99 -3.30
C ILE A 106 2.32 -3.89 -2.42
N GLN A 107 3.61 -3.58 -2.62
CA GLN A 107 4.25 -2.39 -2.09
C GLN A 107 4.08 -1.24 -3.09
N VAL A 108 3.59 -0.11 -2.59
CA VAL A 108 3.40 1.12 -3.34
C VAL A 108 4.41 2.15 -2.87
N ASN A 109 5.20 2.67 -3.81
CA ASN A 109 6.14 3.74 -3.52
C ASN A 109 5.38 5.08 -3.35
N PRO A 110 5.60 5.84 -2.27
CA PRO A 110 4.99 7.16 -2.04
C PRO A 110 5.10 8.16 -3.21
N HIS A 111 6.16 8.06 -4.03
CA HIS A 111 6.40 8.94 -5.17
C HIS A 111 5.65 8.56 -6.45
N ILE A 112 4.92 7.44 -6.47
CA ILE A 112 4.15 7.05 -7.65
C ILE A 112 2.99 8.00 -7.93
N ARG A 113 2.83 8.40 -9.19
CA ARG A 113 1.62 9.06 -9.67
C ARG A 113 0.63 8.03 -10.18
N ILE A 114 -0.36 7.69 -9.36
CA ILE A 114 -1.45 6.79 -9.77
C ILE A 114 -2.31 7.47 -10.85
N PRO A 115 -2.65 6.77 -11.96
CA PRO A 115 -3.54 7.31 -12.97
C PRO A 115 -4.89 7.74 -12.39
N ARG A 116 -5.36 8.95 -12.72
CA ARG A 116 -6.66 9.47 -12.25
C ARG A 116 -7.86 8.80 -12.89
N THR A 117 -7.71 8.33 -14.13
CA THR A 117 -8.78 7.62 -14.83
C THR A 117 -8.73 6.14 -14.49
N PHE A 118 -9.88 5.60 -14.08
CA PHE A 118 -10.03 4.21 -13.67
C PHE A 118 -9.54 3.22 -14.76
N ARG A 119 -9.86 3.47 -16.03
CA ARG A 119 -9.39 2.63 -17.15
C ARG A 119 -7.86 2.53 -17.25
N ARG A 120 -7.13 3.62 -16.99
CA ARG A 120 -5.65 3.61 -16.98
C ARG A 120 -5.11 2.91 -15.73
N PHE A 121 -5.77 3.08 -14.59
CA PHE A 121 -5.43 2.34 -13.37
C PHE A 121 -5.58 0.82 -13.59
N CYS A 122 -6.66 0.37 -14.23
CA CYS A 122 -6.84 -1.05 -14.56
C CYS A 122 -5.70 -1.60 -15.42
N GLY A 123 -5.30 -0.86 -16.46
CA GLY A 123 -4.16 -1.24 -17.30
C GLY A 123 -2.84 -1.34 -16.51
N LEU A 124 -2.60 -0.39 -15.60
CA LEU A 124 -1.44 -0.40 -14.72
C LEU A 124 -1.44 -1.62 -13.79
N MET A 125 -2.58 -1.97 -13.19
CA MET A 125 -2.69 -3.13 -12.30
C MET A 125 -2.54 -4.46 -13.05
N VAL A 126 -3.05 -4.56 -14.28
CA VAL A 126 -2.82 -5.73 -15.15
C VAL A 126 -1.33 -5.89 -15.41
N GLN A 127 -0.64 -4.81 -15.79
CA GLN A 127 0.80 -4.83 -16.00
C GLN A 127 1.58 -5.22 -14.73
N LEU A 128 1.18 -4.68 -13.57
CA LEU A 128 1.80 -4.99 -12.28
C LEU A 128 1.70 -6.48 -11.96
N LEU A 129 0.50 -7.06 -12.09
CA LEU A 129 0.26 -8.46 -11.74
C LEU A 129 0.90 -9.44 -12.73
N GLN A 130 1.12 -9.04 -13.98
CA GLN A 130 1.85 -9.84 -14.97
C GLN A 130 3.37 -9.75 -14.80
N LYS A 131 3.92 -8.54 -14.56
CA LYS A 131 5.37 -8.30 -14.50
C LYS A 131 5.95 -8.34 -13.08
N LEU A 132 5.08 -8.45 -12.07
CA LEU A 132 5.39 -8.39 -10.62
C LEU A 132 6.05 -7.10 -10.14
N SER A 133 6.42 -6.18 -11.03
CA SER A 133 6.98 -4.87 -10.70
C SER A 133 6.79 -3.87 -11.83
N ILE A 134 6.70 -2.60 -11.46
CA ILE A 134 6.65 -1.47 -12.39
C ILE A 134 7.75 -0.49 -11.98
N ARG A 135 8.55 -0.08 -12.97
CA ARG A 135 9.63 0.89 -12.79
C ARG A 135 9.19 2.27 -13.27
N ALA A 136 9.85 3.30 -12.75
CA ALA A 136 9.71 4.65 -13.28
C ALA A 136 10.18 4.70 -14.73
N THR A 137 9.56 5.55 -15.55
CA THR A 137 10.00 5.78 -16.93
C THR A 137 11.39 6.39 -17.00
N ASN A 138 11.74 7.20 -16.00
CA ASN A 138 12.96 8.02 -15.98
C ASN A 138 13.98 7.54 -14.94
N GLY A 139 13.91 6.29 -14.48
CA GLY A 139 14.83 5.80 -13.46
C GLY A 139 14.73 4.31 -13.16
N PRO A 140 15.72 3.74 -12.45
CA PRO A 140 15.72 2.32 -12.09
C PRO A 140 14.68 1.98 -11.00
N ASP A 141 14.14 3.01 -10.33
CA ASP A 141 13.28 2.89 -9.16
C ASP A 141 12.01 2.10 -9.45
N LYS A 142 11.71 1.15 -8.55
CA LYS A 142 10.47 0.37 -8.59
C LYS A 142 9.39 1.16 -7.87
N LEU A 143 8.37 1.57 -8.61
CA LEU A 143 7.24 2.34 -8.10
C LEU A 143 6.14 1.43 -7.51
N LEU A 144 5.94 0.26 -8.13
CA LEU A 144 5.06 -0.78 -7.61
C LEU A 144 5.81 -2.10 -7.64
N LYS A 145 5.65 -2.90 -6.60
CA LYS A 145 6.32 -4.20 -6.50
C LYS A 145 5.42 -5.19 -5.77
N VAL A 146 5.24 -6.37 -6.34
CA VAL A 146 4.69 -7.52 -5.64
C VAL A 146 5.75 -8.08 -4.69
N ILE A 147 5.41 -8.19 -3.42
CA ILE A 147 6.26 -8.65 -2.33
C ILE A 147 5.64 -9.87 -1.64
N LYS A 148 6.42 -10.57 -0.82
CA LYS A 148 5.99 -11.82 -0.19
C LYS A 148 5.30 -11.54 1.15
N HIS A 149 4.27 -12.30 1.48
CA HIS A 149 3.65 -12.24 2.82
C HIS A 149 4.58 -12.79 3.93
N PRO A 150 4.27 -12.51 5.22
CA PRO A 150 3.25 -11.57 5.72
C PRO A 150 3.72 -10.10 5.68
N VAL A 151 2.76 -9.16 5.70
CA VAL A 151 3.03 -7.72 5.70
C VAL A 151 3.84 -7.28 6.93
N THR A 152 3.72 -7.99 8.05
CA THR A 152 4.43 -7.72 9.31
C THR A 152 5.95 -7.72 9.16
N LYS A 153 6.51 -8.43 8.17
CA LYS A 153 7.95 -8.42 7.87
C LYS A 153 8.49 -7.06 7.43
N TYR A 154 7.62 -6.18 6.97
CA TYR A 154 7.98 -4.87 6.44
C TYR A 154 7.55 -3.72 7.37
N LEU A 155 6.94 -4.05 8.50
CA LEU A 155 6.53 -3.05 9.49
C LEU A 155 7.67 -2.83 10.50
N PRO A 156 7.85 -1.60 11.01
CA PRO A 156 8.84 -1.32 12.06
C PRO A 156 8.58 -2.13 13.33
N PRO A 157 9.62 -2.51 14.09
CA PRO A 157 9.46 -3.20 15.36
C PRO A 157 8.72 -2.31 16.36
N GLY A 158 7.83 -2.89 17.17
CA GLY A 158 7.08 -2.16 18.19
C GLY A 158 6.04 -1.16 17.67
N CYS A 159 5.75 -1.16 16.36
CA CYS A 159 4.69 -0.32 15.81
C CYS A 159 3.32 -0.80 16.28
N ARG A 160 2.41 0.16 16.53
CA ARG A 160 1.02 -0.13 16.87
C ARG A 160 0.18 -0.21 15.60
N ARG A 161 -0.52 -1.32 15.43
CA ARG A 161 -1.29 -1.68 14.23
C ARG A 161 -2.77 -1.56 14.54
N ILE A 162 -3.39 -0.54 13.96
CA ILE A 162 -4.76 -0.15 14.25
C ILE A 162 -5.62 -0.46 13.03
N GLY A 163 -6.60 -1.35 13.18
CA GLY A 163 -7.60 -1.61 12.16
C GLY A 163 -8.75 -0.62 12.25
N LEU A 164 -9.18 -0.12 11.10
CA LEU A 164 -10.33 0.76 10.98
C LEU A 164 -11.51 -0.04 10.43
N GLU A 165 -12.49 -0.24 11.28
CA GLU A 165 -13.64 -1.08 10.98
C GLU A 165 -14.90 -0.49 11.59
N TYR A 166 -15.99 -0.52 10.83
CA TYR A 166 -17.27 0.02 11.27
C TYR A 166 -17.90 -0.81 12.39
N SER A 167 -17.78 -2.14 12.32
CA SER A 167 -18.31 -3.10 13.31
C SER A 167 -17.48 -3.16 14.60
N ALA A 168 -16.40 -2.37 14.71
CA ALA A 168 -15.59 -2.31 15.91
C ALA A 168 -16.38 -1.74 17.09
N GLN A 169 -16.31 -2.40 18.25
CA GLN A 169 -17.02 -1.99 19.46
C GLN A 169 -16.61 -0.59 19.96
N LYS A 170 -15.38 -0.17 19.66
CA LYS A 170 -14.79 1.06 20.15
C LYS A 170 -14.88 2.17 19.10
N VAL A 171 -15.89 3.03 19.22
CA VAL A 171 -15.98 4.27 18.43
C VAL A 171 -15.09 5.33 19.06
N VAL A 172 -14.22 5.95 18.26
CA VAL A 172 -13.25 6.94 18.74
C VAL A 172 -13.34 8.26 17.99
N HIS A 173 -13.17 9.35 18.73
CA HIS A 173 -12.91 10.64 18.14
C HIS A 173 -11.44 10.70 17.68
N LEU A 174 -11.20 10.58 16.37
CA LEU A 174 -9.86 10.47 15.76
C LEU A 174 -8.84 11.48 16.31
N ARG A 175 -9.23 12.75 16.44
CA ARG A 175 -8.34 13.81 16.96
C ARG A 175 -7.85 13.52 18.38
N GLN A 176 -8.72 13.01 19.24
CA GLN A 176 -8.37 12.71 20.63
C GLN A 176 -7.53 11.45 20.72
N PHE A 177 -7.92 10.42 19.97
CA PHE A 177 -7.17 9.16 19.86
C PHE A 177 -5.73 9.38 19.38
N LEU A 178 -5.55 10.23 18.37
CA LEU A 178 -4.23 10.55 17.83
C LEU A 178 -3.42 11.44 18.78
N LYS A 179 -4.04 12.35 19.55
CA LYS A 179 -3.34 13.15 20.57
C LYS A 179 -2.69 12.30 21.65
N THR A 180 -3.39 11.28 22.13
CA THR A 180 -2.88 10.38 23.17
C THR A 180 -1.79 9.43 22.69
N THR A 181 -1.62 9.30 21.38
CA THR A 181 -0.63 8.39 20.80
C THR A 181 0.74 9.06 20.70
N LYS A 182 1.67 8.60 21.54
CA LYS A 182 3.07 9.07 21.62
C LYS A 182 4.03 8.36 20.65
N LEU A 183 3.54 7.42 19.84
CA LEU A 183 4.40 6.53 19.04
C LEU A 183 4.97 7.21 17.80
N GLU A 184 6.18 6.77 17.45
CA GLU A 184 6.98 7.28 16.32
C GLU A 184 6.37 6.87 14.98
N THR A 185 5.88 5.63 14.81
CA THR A 185 5.22 5.20 13.57
C THR A 185 3.88 4.49 13.83
N LEU A 186 2.82 5.00 13.19
CA LEU A 186 1.47 4.45 13.25
C LEU A 186 1.20 3.57 12.02
N VAL A 187 0.66 2.38 12.22
CA VAL A 187 0.19 1.52 11.13
C VAL A 187 -1.33 1.50 11.16
N PHE A 188 -1.96 1.95 10.07
CA PHE A 188 -3.41 1.86 9.89
C PHE A 188 -3.76 0.80 8.86
N VAL A 189 -4.66 -0.11 9.23
CA VAL A 189 -5.20 -1.15 8.37
C VAL A 189 -6.62 -0.78 7.99
N VAL A 190 -6.91 -0.70 6.70
CA VAL A 190 -8.21 -0.26 6.18
C VAL A 190 -8.69 -1.23 5.12
N GLY A 191 -9.94 -1.68 5.19
CA GLY A 191 -10.54 -2.54 4.17
C GLY A 191 -10.74 -1.79 2.84
N ALA A 192 -10.19 -2.32 1.75
CA ALA A 192 -10.40 -1.86 0.38
C ALA A 192 -11.33 -2.81 -0.40
N MET A 193 -12.40 -3.25 0.26
CA MET A 193 -13.37 -4.24 -0.24
C MET A 193 -14.77 -3.63 -0.38
N ALA A 194 -15.64 -4.29 -1.16
CA ALA A 194 -17.03 -3.88 -1.32
C ALA A 194 -17.86 -4.14 -0.05
N SER A 195 -17.62 -5.28 0.59
CA SER A 195 -18.25 -5.70 1.83
C SER A 195 -17.37 -6.74 2.52
N GLY A 196 -17.53 -6.85 3.84
CA GLY A 196 -16.80 -7.78 4.70
C GLY A 196 -15.96 -7.08 5.77
N ASP A 197 -15.40 -7.90 6.65
CA ASP A 197 -14.66 -7.46 7.83
C ASP A 197 -13.15 -7.61 7.65
N ILE A 198 -12.36 -6.86 8.40
CA ILE A 198 -10.90 -7.00 8.42
C ILE A 198 -10.55 -8.16 9.36
N THR A 199 -10.14 -9.30 8.79
CA THR A 199 -9.85 -10.54 9.55
C THR A 199 -8.35 -10.77 9.74
N SER A 200 -7.57 -9.69 9.90
CA SER A 200 -6.11 -9.77 9.90
C SER A 200 -5.55 -9.92 11.31
N ASP A 201 -5.00 -11.10 11.62
CA ASP A 201 -4.49 -11.49 12.95
C ASP A 201 -3.34 -10.61 13.49
N TYR A 202 -2.75 -9.78 12.63
CA TYR A 202 -1.67 -8.88 13.01
C TYR A 202 -2.15 -7.51 13.51
N VAL A 203 -3.45 -7.25 13.55
CA VAL A 203 -4.02 -6.01 14.06
C VAL A 203 -4.08 -6.06 15.58
N ASP A 204 -3.56 -5.03 16.25
CA ASP A 204 -3.53 -4.95 17.72
C ASP A 204 -4.87 -4.49 18.30
N GLU A 205 -5.56 -3.58 17.60
CA GLU A 205 -6.82 -3.01 18.05
C GLU A 205 -7.68 -2.60 16.85
N MET A 206 -8.99 -2.88 16.93
CA MET A 206 -9.99 -2.39 15.99
C MET A 206 -10.71 -1.17 16.56
N ILE A 207 -10.82 -0.12 15.76
CA ILE A 207 -11.57 1.09 16.11
C ILE A 207 -12.51 1.51 14.98
N ALA A 208 -13.64 2.09 15.36
CA ALA A 208 -14.54 2.80 14.47
C ALA A 208 -14.28 4.30 14.57
N VAL A 209 -14.20 5.00 13.44
CA VAL A 209 -13.93 6.45 13.38
C VAL A 209 -15.19 7.29 13.17
N SER A 210 -16.35 6.63 13.14
CA SER A 210 -17.64 7.20 12.79
C SER A 210 -18.74 6.24 13.23
N GLU A 211 -19.87 6.78 13.70
CA GLU A 211 -21.10 6.01 13.99
C GLU A 211 -21.84 5.59 12.72
N TYR A 212 -21.45 6.16 11.58
CA TYR A 212 -21.95 5.82 10.25
C TYR A 212 -20.90 5.05 9.45
N PRO A 213 -21.29 4.07 8.63
CA PRO A 213 -20.38 3.37 7.73
C PRO A 213 -19.78 4.35 6.72
N LEU A 214 -18.45 4.30 6.56
CA LEU A 214 -17.72 5.17 5.65
C LEU A 214 -17.12 4.35 4.50
N SER A 215 -17.00 4.99 3.34
CA SER A 215 -16.16 4.44 2.28
C SER A 215 -14.68 4.43 2.72
N ALA A 216 -13.89 3.50 2.17
CA ALA A 216 -12.45 3.43 2.44
C ALA A 216 -11.76 4.77 2.17
N ALA A 217 -12.07 5.42 1.04
CA ALA A 217 -11.52 6.71 0.67
C ALA A 217 -11.88 7.82 1.67
N THR A 218 -13.14 7.91 2.10
CA THR A 218 -13.57 8.89 3.10
C THR A 218 -12.90 8.66 4.46
N CYS A 219 -12.79 7.40 4.88
CA CYS A 219 -12.11 7.03 6.12
C CYS A 219 -10.64 7.45 6.08
N LEU A 220 -9.93 7.14 4.99
CA LEU A 220 -8.54 7.51 4.77
C LEU A 220 -8.36 9.03 4.69
N SER A 221 -9.22 9.76 3.97
CA SER A 221 -9.16 11.22 3.91
C SER A 221 -9.32 11.85 5.29
N ARG A 222 -10.30 11.41 6.10
CA ARG A 222 -10.46 11.91 7.49
C ARG A 222 -9.22 11.64 8.34
N LEU A 223 -8.63 10.46 8.18
CA LEU A 223 -7.44 10.08 8.91
C LEU A 223 -6.22 10.92 8.50
N CYS A 224 -5.98 11.09 7.19
CA CYS A 224 -4.92 11.94 6.66
C CYS A 224 -5.08 13.38 7.15
N THR A 225 -6.27 13.98 7.04
CA THR A 225 -6.54 15.34 7.53
C THR A 225 -6.32 15.47 9.04
N THR A 226 -6.64 14.44 9.82
CA THR A 226 -6.38 14.48 11.27
C THR A 226 -4.88 14.35 11.59
N LEU A 227 -4.13 13.57 10.81
CA LEU A 227 -2.68 13.47 10.92
C LEU A 227 -1.99 14.77 10.50
N GLU A 228 -2.49 15.44 9.46
CA GLU A 228 -2.04 16.78 9.03
C GLU A 228 -2.13 17.76 10.19
N LEU A 229 -3.29 17.84 10.86
CA LEU A 229 -3.48 18.68 12.02
C LEU A 229 -2.58 18.30 13.22
N LYS A 230 -2.30 17.00 13.42
CA LYS A 230 -1.39 16.55 14.49
C LYS A 230 0.05 16.96 14.22
N TRP A 231 0.47 16.94 12.96
CA TRP A 231 1.85 17.22 12.55
C TRP A 231 2.08 18.65 12.05
N GLY A 232 1.05 19.50 12.05
CA GLY A 232 1.16 20.90 11.61
C GLY A 232 1.40 21.04 10.10
N ILE A 233 0.90 20.09 9.31
CA ILE A 233 0.98 20.12 7.84
C ILE A 233 -0.21 20.92 7.32
N LEU A 234 0.04 21.86 6.42
CA LEU A 234 -0.96 22.75 5.81
C LEU A 234 -1.19 22.40 4.33
#